data_AF-A0A4P0Y2A6-F1
#
_entry.id   AF-A0A4P0Y2A6-F1
#
_cell.length_a   1.000
_cell.length_b   1.000
_cell.length_c   1.000
_cell.angle_alpha   90.00
_cell.angle_beta   90.00
_cell.angle_gamma   90.00
#
_symmetry.space_group_name_H-M   'P 1'
#
loop_
_entity.id
_entity.type
_entity.pdbx_description
1 polymer ?
#
loop_
_entity_poly.entity_id
_entity_poly.type
_entity_poly.pdbx_seq_one_letter_code
_entity_poly.pdbx_strand_id
1 'polypeptide(L)'
;MKIVIALDSFKGSCSAQAACAAVAQGLRRVDQTLELVEMPVSDGGEGLLSTLADSPLLKGAVWQQQRCTSPYGLSLQADFLILPASGPLSRWRKAVGSNSRRQRSGMCVRPAATGWANR
;
A
#
# COMPACT_ATOMS: atom_id res chain seq x y z
N MET A 1 -27.11 12.83 -1.36
CA MET A 1 -26.70 11.58 -2.05
C MET A 1 -25.29 11.23 -1.61
N LYS A 2 -24.96 9.95 -1.45
CA LYS A 2 -23.63 9.50 -1.02
C LYS A 2 -22.89 8.82 -2.17
N ILE A 3 -21.64 9.24 -2.41
CA ILE A 3 -20.79 8.75 -3.48
C ILE A 3 -19.48 8.22 -2.88
N VAL A 4 -19.12 6.99 -3.26
CA VAL A 4 -17.83 6.40 -2.92
C VAL A 4 -16.90 6.55 -4.12
N ILE A 5 -15.75 7.17 -3.90
CA ILE A 5 -14.72 7.39 -4.91
C ILE A 5 -13.61 6.38 -4.63
N ALA A 6 -13.61 5.29 -5.39
CA ALA A 6 -12.67 4.19 -5.24
C ALA A 6 -11.80 4.03 -6.48
N LEU A 7 -10.72 4.81 -6.56
CA LEU A 7 -9.81 4.83 -7.70
C LEU A 7 -8.47 4.19 -7.37
N ASP A 8 -7.87 3.54 -8.36
CA ASP A 8 -6.47 3.13 -8.34
C ASP A 8 -5.57 4.26 -8.90
N SER A 9 -4.27 4.10 -8.71
CA SER A 9 -3.25 4.94 -9.28
C SER A 9 -3.28 4.95 -10.82
N PHE A 10 -3.00 6.11 -11.38
CA PHE A 10 -2.77 6.28 -12.80
C PHE A 10 -1.28 6.15 -13.03
N LYS A 11 -0.84 4.96 -13.48
CA LYS A 11 0.58 4.61 -13.59
C LYS A 11 1.38 5.69 -14.35
N GLY A 12 2.42 6.20 -13.70
CA GLY A 12 3.29 7.25 -14.25
C GLY A 12 2.70 8.67 -14.21
N SER A 13 1.50 8.85 -13.65
CA SER A 13 0.81 10.13 -13.56
C SER A 13 0.54 10.52 -12.10
N CYS A 14 -0.44 9.89 -11.44
CA CYS A 14 -0.84 10.25 -10.07
C CYS A 14 -1.14 9.02 -9.21
N SER A 15 -1.02 9.18 -7.89
CA SER A 15 -1.39 8.13 -6.93
C SER A 15 -2.90 7.95 -6.83
N ALA A 16 -3.34 6.82 -6.29
CA ALA A 16 -4.75 6.55 -6.01
C ALA A 16 -5.38 7.63 -5.11
N GLN A 17 -4.64 8.08 -4.09
CA GLN A 17 -5.00 9.18 -3.19
C GLN A 17 -5.23 10.47 -3.96
N ALA A 18 -4.28 10.86 -4.81
CA ALA A 18 -4.39 12.09 -5.60
C ALA A 18 -5.55 12.03 -6.60
N ALA A 19 -5.78 10.88 -7.24
CA ALA A 19 -6.90 10.67 -8.14
C ALA A 19 -8.24 10.82 -7.42
N CYS A 20 -8.40 10.18 -6.25
CA CYS A 20 -9.62 10.30 -5.44
C CYS A 20 -9.88 11.74 -5.01
N ALA A 21 -8.86 12.44 -4.52
CA ALA A 21 -8.96 13.83 -4.09
C ALA A 21 -9.35 14.77 -5.24
N ALA A 22 -8.78 14.56 -6.43
CA ALA A 22 -9.10 15.37 -7.61
C ALA A 22 -10.57 15.21 -8.04
N VAL A 23 -11.09 13.97 -8.05
CA VAL A 23 -12.50 13.70 -8.35
C VAL A 23 -13.41 14.29 -7.26
N ALA A 24 -13.05 14.12 -5.99
CA ALA A 24 -13.82 14.66 -4.88
C ALA A 24 -13.90 16.20 -4.95
N GLN A 25 -12.78 16.86 -5.26
CA GLN A 25 -12.75 18.30 -5.47
C GLN A 25 -13.63 18.72 -6.66
N GLY A 26 -13.63 17.96 -7.75
CA GLY A 26 -14.49 18.18 -8.90
C GLY A 26 -15.98 18.10 -8.56
N LEU A 27 -16.39 17.06 -7.83
CA LEU A 27 -17.77 16.87 -7.41
C LEU A 27 -18.24 17.97 -6.46
N ARG A 28 -17.40 18.38 -5.49
CA ARG A 28 -17.71 19.47 -4.55
C ARG A 28 -17.91 20.82 -5.25
N ARG A 29 -17.29 21.06 -6.42
CA ARG A 29 -17.53 22.28 -7.21
C ARG A 29 -18.92 22.32 -7.83
N VAL A 30 -19.52 21.17 -8.10
CA VAL A 30 -20.86 21.07 -8.69
C VAL A 30 -21.94 21.11 -7.60
N ASP A 31 -21.74 20.34 -6.53
CA ASP A 31 -22.67 20.27 -5.41
C ASP A 31 -21.93 19.99 -4.10
N GLN A 32 -22.03 20.93 -3.17
CA GLN A 32 -21.39 20.86 -1.85
C GLN A 32 -22.16 19.99 -0.86
N THR A 33 -23.40 19.60 -1.17
CA THR A 33 -24.25 18.75 -0.32
C THR A 33 -24.00 17.26 -0.51
N LEU A 34 -23.15 16.89 -1.49
CA LEU A 34 -22.78 15.50 -1.73
C LEU A 34 -21.93 14.95 -0.58
N GLU A 35 -22.33 13.80 -0.05
CA GLU A 35 -21.49 13.06 0.89
C GLU A 35 -20.49 12.23 0.09
N LEU A 36 -19.21 12.60 0.15
CA LEU A 36 -18.14 11.94 -0.59
C LEU A 36 -17.27 11.11 0.34
N VAL A 37 -17.06 9.84 0.00
CA VAL A 37 -16.15 8.94 0.69
C VAL A 37 -15.00 8.60 -0.24
N GLU A 38 -13.81 9.09 0.07
CA GLU A 38 -12.58 8.81 -0.67
C GLU A 38 -12.00 7.48 -0.18
N MET A 39 -11.89 6.50 -1.06
CA MET A 39 -11.39 5.15 -0.75
C MET A 39 -10.35 4.73 -1.79
N PRO A 40 -9.10 5.23 -1.70
CA PRO A 40 -8.03 4.81 -2.59
C PRO A 40 -7.86 3.29 -2.56
N VAL A 41 -7.72 2.66 -3.73
CA VAL A 41 -7.53 1.22 -3.86
C VAL A 41 -6.22 0.91 -4.59
N SER A 42 -5.75 -0.33 -4.48
CA SER A 42 -4.62 -0.84 -5.27
C SER A 42 -4.81 -2.34 -5.49
N ASP A 43 -4.41 -2.82 -6.66
CA ASP A 43 -4.44 -4.22 -7.07
C ASP A 43 -3.27 -5.08 -6.53
N GLY A 44 -2.33 -4.45 -5.82
CA GLY A 44 -1.10 -5.10 -5.32
C GLY A 44 0.18 -4.62 -6.01
N GLY A 45 0.07 -3.68 -6.95
CA GLY A 45 1.22 -3.02 -7.55
C GLY A 45 1.99 -2.06 -6.62
N GLU A 46 2.73 -1.13 -7.22
CA GLU A 46 3.61 -0.18 -6.51
C GLU A 46 2.86 0.71 -5.50
N GLY A 47 1.57 0.97 -5.73
CA GLY A 47 0.72 1.79 -4.86
C GLY A 47 0.18 1.08 -3.62
N LEU A 48 0.35 -0.23 -3.48
CA LEU A 48 -0.27 -1.00 -2.40
C LEU A 48 0.18 -0.50 -1.01
N LEU A 49 1.49 -0.33 -0.81
CA LEU A 49 1.99 0.08 0.51
C LEU A 49 1.49 1.46 0.91
N SER A 50 1.47 2.43 0.00
CA SER A 50 0.91 3.76 0.29
C SER A 50 -0.57 3.68 0.63
N THR A 51 -1.35 2.91 -0.14
CA THR A 51 -2.79 2.75 0.11
C THR A 51 -3.08 2.08 1.46
N LEU A 52 -2.27 1.09 1.86
CA LEU A 52 -2.41 0.45 3.16
C LEU A 52 -1.94 1.34 4.32
N ALA A 53 -0.82 2.05 4.15
CA ALA A 53 -0.28 2.96 5.17
C ALA A 53 -1.25 4.10 5.50
N ASP A 54 -1.91 4.65 4.48
CA ASP A 54 -2.86 5.76 4.64
C ASP A 54 -4.25 5.28 5.08
N SER A 55 -4.47 3.97 5.16
CA SER A 55 -5.78 3.42 5.49
C SER A 55 -6.16 3.69 6.95
N PRO A 56 -7.29 4.36 7.22
CA PRO A 56 -7.74 4.62 8.60
C PRO A 56 -8.15 3.34 9.35
N LEU A 57 -8.34 2.23 8.64
CA LEU A 57 -8.67 0.92 9.22
C LEU A 57 -7.43 0.18 9.75
N LEU A 58 -6.22 0.58 9.35
CA LEU A 58 -4.96 -0.07 9.71
C LEU A 58 -4.18 0.75 10.72
N LYS A 59 -4.86 1.19 11.79
CA LYS A 59 -4.22 1.87 12.92
C LYS A 59 -3.18 0.94 13.56
N GLY A 60 -1.93 1.38 13.57
CA GLY A 60 -0.80 0.59 14.06
C GLY A 60 -0.03 -0.17 12.97
N ALA A 61 -0.30 0.10 11.69
CA ALA A 61 0.64 -0.30 10.64
C ALA A 61 1.97 0.44 10.81
N VAL A 62 3.08 -0.30 10.78
CA VAL A 62 4.43 0.26 11.02
C VAL A 62 5.30 0.04 9.78
N TRP A 63 5.92 1.12 9.30
CA TRP A 63 6.93 1.05 8.26
C TRP A 63 8.20 0.42 8.80
N GLN A 64 8.75 -0.54 8.05
CA GLN A 64 9.98 -1.22 8.37
C GLN A 64 10.87 -1.28 7.13
N GLN A 65 12.15 -0.99 7.32
CA GLN A 65 13.18 -1.18 6.31
C GLN A 65 14.05 -2.38 6.68
N GLN A 66 14.46 -3.16 5.68
CA GLN A 66 15.37 -4.27 5.88
C GLN A 66 16.29 -4.44 4.68
N ARG A 67 17.56 -4.72 4.95
CA ARG A 67 18.52 -5.06 3.91
C ARG A 67 18.24 -6.48 3.44
N CYS A 68 18.09 -6.67 2.13
CA CYS A 68 17.92 -7.98 1.55
C CYS A 68 18.67 -8.13 0.22
N THR A 69 18.77 -9.38 -0.21
CA THR A 69 19.42 -9.74 -1.47
C THR A 69 18.39 -9.72 -2.59
N SER A 70 18.69 -8.99 -3.65
CA SER A 70 17.88 -8.95 -4.86
C SER A 70 17.93 -10.30 -5.61
N PRO A 71 17.02 -10.54 -6.57
CA PRO A 71 17.09 -11.73 -7.42
C PRO A 71 18.42 -11.87 -8.19
N TYR A 72 19.17 -10.78 -8.33
CA TYR A 72 20.47 -10.74 -9.01
C TYR A 72 21.67 -10.80 -8.04
N GLY A 73 21.44 -11.13 -6.77
CA GLY A 73 22.50 -11.26 -5.76
C GLY A 73 23.01 -9.93 -5.18
N LEU A 74 22.39 -8.80 -5.53
CA LEU A 74 22.80 -7.48 -5.04
C LEU A 74 22.18 -7.17 -3.68
N SER A 75 22.93 -6.54 -2.77
CA SER A 75 22.38 -6.03 -1.52
C SER A 75 21.56 -4.77 -1.77
N LEU A 76 20.26 -4.77 -1.41
CA LEU A 76 19.35 -3.63 -1.48
C LEU A 76 18.64 -3.38 -0.14
N GLN A 77 18.10 -2.18 0.04
CA GLN A 77 17.17 -1.87 1.12
C GLN A 77 15.74 -2.01 0.60
N ALA A 78 14.90 -2.75 1.30
CA ALA A 78 13.50 -2.94 0.96
C ALA A 78 12.59 -2.39 2.06
N ASP A 79 11.49 -1.76 1.64
CA ASP A 79 10.44 -1.24 2.52
C ASP A 79 9.27 -2.22 2.61
N PHE A 80 8.69 -2.36 3.79
CA PHE A 80 7.47 -3.12 4.01
C PHE A 80 6.68 -2.57 5.19
N LEU A 81 5.39 -2.89 5.23
CA LEU A 81 4.52 -2.57 6.34
C LEU A 81 4.32 -3.80 7.21
N ILE A 82 4.44 -3.63 8.52
CA ILE A 82 3.98 -4.58 9.52
C ILE A 82 2.55 -4.18 9.88
N LEU A 83 1.59 -5.04 9.58
CA LEU A 83 0.18 -4.79 9.91
C LEU A 83 -0.10 -5.22 11.36
N PRO A 84 -1.05 -4.55 12.04
CA PRO A 84 -1.45 -4.93 13.39
C PRO A 84 -1.99 -6.36 13.43
N ALA A 85 -1.71 -7.08 14.52
CA ALA A 85 -2.13 -8.47 14.70
C ALA A 85 -3.67 -8.62 14.82
N SER A 86 -4.36 -7.55 15.20
CA SER A 86 -5.83 -7.48 15.27
C SER A 86 -6.37 -6.70 14.08
N GLY A 87 -7.36 -7.27 13.37
CA GLY A 87 -8.04 -6.62 12.25
C GLY A 87 -8.32 -7.57 11.08
N PRO A 88 -9.02 -7.09 10.03
CA PRO A 88 -9.42 -7.92 8.89
C PRO A 88 -8.23 -8.46 8.08
N LEU A 89 -7.06 -7.82 8.17
CA LEU A 89 -5.81 -8.24 7.54
C LEU A 89 -4.84 -8.94 8.50
N SER A 90 -5.30 -9.40 9.67
CA SER A 90 -4.47 -10.08 10.68
C SER A 90 -3.67 -11.29 10.14
N ARG A 91 -4.20 -11.98 9.12
CA ARG A 91 -3.50 -13.07 8.41
C ARG A 91 -2.28 -12.58 7.61
N TRP A 92 -2.27 -11.32 7.20
CA TRP A 92 -1.22 -10.66 6.43
C TRP A 92 -0.31 -9.88 7.38
N ARG A 93 0.59 -10.57 8.09
CA ARG A 93 1.50 -9.91 9.06
C ARG A 93 2.46 -8.90 8.40
N LYS A 94 2.71 -9.02 7.10
CA LYS A 94 3.60 -8.13 6.34
C LYS A 94 3.03 -7.87 4.94
N ALA A 95 3.03 -6.60 4.54
CA ALA A 95 2.81 -6.21 3.16
C ALA A 95 4.13 -5.66 2.60
N VAL A 96 4.55 -6.12 1.43
CA VAL A 96 5.79 -5.69 0.76
C VAL A 96 5.41 -5.04 -0.55
N GLY A 97 6.04 -3.91 -0.87
CA GLY A 97 5.88 -3.22 -2.14
C GLY A 97 7.22 -3.15 -2.84
N SER A 98 7.22 -3.21 -4.17
CA SER A 98 8.42 -2.96 -4.95
C SER A 98 8.62 -1.44 -5.05
N ASN A 99 9.40 -0.86 -4.14
CA ASN A 99 9.85 0.52 -4.31
C ASN A 99 10.99 0.53 -5.35
N SER A 100 10.63 0.51 -6.63
CA SER A 100 11.60 0.37 -7.71
C SER A 100 11.44 1.40 -8.82
N ARG A 101 11.56 2.69 -8.49
CA ARG A 101 11.91 3.69 -9.52
C ARG A 101 13.32 3.49 -10.09
N ARG A 102 14.13 2.55 -9.57
CA ARG A 102 15.46 2.22 -10.12
C ARG A 102 15.78 0.74 -10.40
N GLN A 103 14.97 -0.23 -10.01
CA GLN A 103 15.32 -1.64 -10.23
C GLN A 103 14.12 -2.50 -10.59
N ARG A 104 13.95 -2.71 -11.89
CA ARG A 104 13.01 -3.66 -12.51
C ARG A 104 12.79 -4.89 -11.62
N SER A 105 11.53 -5.10 -11.21
CA SER A 105 10.94 -6.39 -10.84
C SER A 105 11.83 -7.31 -10.01
N GLY A 106 11.78 -7.18 -8.68
CA GLY A 106 12.40 -8.14 -7.79
C GLY A 106 11.61 -8.32 -6.50
N MET A 107 10.87 -9.41 -6.41
CA MET A 107 10.29 -9.85 -5.14
C MET A 107 11.45 -10.27 -4.23
N CYS A 108 11.59 -9.61 -3.09
CA CYS A 108 12.65 -9.91 -2.11
C CYS A 108 12.35 -11.27 -1.47
N VAL A 109 13.11 -12.30 -1.85
CA VAL A 109 13.07 -13.62 -1.23
C VAL A 109 14.05 -13.60 -0.07
N ARG A 110 13.54 -13.57 1.18
CA ARG A 110 14.38 -14.05 2.30
C ARG A 110 14.54 -15.56 2.13
N PRO A 111 15.74 -16.14 2.32
CA PRO A 111 15.79 -17.52 2.74
C PRO A 111 14.99 -17.60 4.04
N ALA A 112 14.03 -18.53 4.08
CA ALA A 112 13.27 -18.80 5.28
C ALA A 112 14.26 -19.13 6.42
N ALA A 113 14.54 -18.13 7.28
CA ALA A 113 15.01 -18.43 8.61
C ALA A 113 13.79 -19.03 9.32
N THR A 114 13.72 -20.35 9.23
CA THR A 114 13.05 -21.29 10.12
C THR A 114 12.75 -20.65 11.48
N GLY A 115 11.53 -20.16 11.61
CA GLY A 115 10.89 -19.75 12.86
C GLY A 115 9.52 -20.42 12.98
N TRP A 116 9.39 -21.63 12.42
CA TRP A 116 8.39 -22.61 12.78
C TRP A 116 9.08 -23.61 13.69
N ALA A 117 9.26 -23.25 14.95
CA ALA A 117 9.60 -24.20 15.99
C ALA A 117 9.06 -23.69 17.32
N ASN A 118 7.94 -24.31 17.69
CA ASN A 118 7.33 -24.41 19.02
C ASN A 118 6.70 -23.17 19.67
N ARG A 119 5.39 -23.38 19.96
CA ARG A 119 4.75 -23.25 21.29
C ARG A 119 5.40 -22.30 22.28
#